data_AF-A0A0B7BPG6-F1
#
_entry.id   AF-A0A0B7BPG6-F1
#
_cell.length_a   1.000
_cell.length_b   1.000
_cell.length_c   1.000
_cell.angle_alpha   90.00
_cell.angle_beta   90.00
_cell.angle_gamma   90.00
#
_symmetry.space_group_name_H-M   'P 1'
#
loop_
_entity.id
_entity.type
_entity.pdbx_description
1 polymer ?
#
loop_
_entity_poly.entity_id
_entity_poly.type
_entity_poly.pdbx_seq_one_letter_code
_entity_poly.pdbx_strand_id
1 'polypeptide(L)'
;MAVPGEQKMVLEEGSHIGKEISMAFAKLEIIVRRQGTVERVPMFSGEAGQFKKWIGEIDKQAFVANLEENEKKYVALQASTGGVSDFILKKMKQNPEESWKEMLEDLRKRYTEEEDPHYAFTLLRKLRQEDRETAQEFGERTAKLAEEAYSVKEREESGVRRLLINIFIDGLRV
;
A
#
# COMPACT_ATOMS: atom_id res chain seq x y z
N MET A 1 3.22 -20.30 61.25
CA MET A 1 4.43 -19.70 60.66
C MET A 1 4.56 -20.28 59.26
N ALA A 2 4.27 -19.48 58.22
CA ALA A 2 4.40 -19.92 56.83
C ALA A 2 5.88 -19.98 56.44
N VAL A 3 6.30 -21.04 55.75
CA VAL A 3 7.70 -21.32 55.42
C VAL A 3 8.13 -20.38 54.28
N PRO A 4 9.20 -19.57 54.45
CA PRO A 4 9.61 -18.55 53.46
C PRO A 4 9.92 -19.06 52.04
N GLY A 5 10.17 -20.36 51.88
CA GLY A 5 10.46 -21.00 50.59
C GLY A 5 9.24 -21.25 49.71
N GLU A 6 8.06 -21.51 50.29
CA GLU A 6 6.83 -21.79 49.52
C GLU A 6 6.28 -20.52 48.86
N GLN A 7 6.33 -19.38 49.56
CA GLN A 7 5.91 -18.09 48.98
C GLN A 7 6.78 -17.65 47.80
N LYS A 8 8.07 -17.99 47.80
CA LYS A 8 8.99 -17.61 46.72
C LYS A 8 8.77 -18.43 45.44
N MET A 9 8.48 -19.72 45.58
CA MET A 9 8.13 -20.62 44.46
C MET A 9 6.82 -20.22 43.78
N VAL A 10 5.78 -19.92 44.58
CA VAL A 10 4.45 -19.51 44.05
C VAL A 10 4.53 -18.17 43.30
N LEU A 11 5.42 -17.26 43.72
CA LEU A 11 5.64 -15.98 43.03
C LEU A 11 6.41 -16.15 41.70
N GLU A 12 7.37 -17.07 41.63
CA GLU A 12 8.11 -17.37 40.39
C GLU A 12 7.25 -18.10 39.36
N GLU A 13 6.41 -19.06 39.78
CA GLU A 13 5.44 -19.72 38.90
C GLU A 13 4.38 -18.75 38.38
N GLY A 14 3.84 -17.87 39.23
CA GLY A 14 2.90 -16.83 38.82
C GLY A 14 3.49 -15.84 37.81
N SER A 15 4.79 -15.51 37.95
CA SER A 15 5.54 -14.66 37.00
C SER A 15 5.76 -15.36 35.66
N HIS A 16 6.03 -16.67 35.66
CA HIS A 16 6.19 -17.47 34.45
C HIS A 16 4.86 -17.56 33.67
N ILE A 17 3.77 -17.89 34.36
CA ILE A 17 2.42 -17.98 33.78
C ILE A 17 1.99 -16.62 33.21
N GLY A 18 2.26 -15.51 33.90
CA GLY A 18 1.96 -14.17 33.39
C GLY A 18 2.68 -13.83 32.09
N LYS A 19 3.94 -14.26 31.94
CA LYS A 19 4.71 -14.08 30.70
C LYS A 19 4.17 -14.95 29.56
N GLU A 20 3.81 -16.20 29.82
CA GLU A 20 3.22 -17.08 28.81
C GLU A 20 1.87 -16.56 28.31
N ILE A 21 1.02 -16.09 29.22
CA ILE A 21 -0.25 -15.46 28.87
C ILE A 21 -0.01 -14.21 28.01
N SER A 22 0.94 -13.36 28.38
CA SER A 22 1.27 -12.14 27.63
C SER A 22 1.77 -12.46 26.22
N MET A 23 2.61 -13.49 26.06
CA MET A 23 3.05 -13.96 24.75
C MET A 23 1.91 -14.55 23.92
N ALA A 24 0.99 -15.29 24.55
CA ALA A 24 -0.18 -15.84 23.88
C ALA A 24 -1.12 -14.73 23.38
N PHE A 25 -1.35 -13.69 24.19
CA PHE A 25 -2.11 -12.52 23.78
C PHE A 25 -1.43 -11.74 22.65
N ALA A 26 -0.11 -11.54 22.70
CA ALA A 26 0.62 -10.90 21.61
C ALA A 26 0.49 -11.69 20.29
N LYS A 27 0.57 -13.03 20.34
CA LYS A 27 0.35 -13.89 19.16
C LYS A 27 -1.08 -13.82 18.65
N LEU A 28 -2.07 -13.83 19.55
CA LEU A 28 -3.48 -13.72 19.18
C LEU A 28 -3.79 -12.34 18.59
N GLU A 29 -3.22 -11.28 19.13
CA GLU A 29 -3.36 -9.92 18.61
C GLU A 29 -2.81 -9.82 17.18
N ILE A 30 -1.65 -10.42 16.91
CA ILE A 30 -1.09 -10.52 15.55
C ILE A 30 -2.05 -11.30 14.62
N ILE A 31 -2.60 -12.43 15.08
CA ILE A 31 -3.52 -13.26 14.26
C ILE A 31 -4.84 -12.53 13.99
N VAL A 32 -5.41 -11.86 15.00
CA VAL A 32 -6.67 -11.12 14.88
C VAL A 32 -6.51 -9.89 13.99
N ARG A 33 -5.40 -9.15 14.12
CA ARG A 33 -5.05 -8.06 13.19
C ARG A 33 -4.89 -8.55 11.75
N ARG A 34 -4.38 -9.77 11.57
CA ARG A 34 -4.24 -10.42 10.24
C ARG A 34 -5.54 -11.02 9.68
N GLN A 35 -6.51 -11.36 10.52
CA GLN A 35 -7.82 -11.90 10.12
C GLN A 35 -8.87 -10.80 9.91
N GLY A 36 -8.69 -9.64 10.52
CA GLY A 36 -9.54 -8.47 10.30
C GLY A 36 -9.39 -7.92 8.88
N THR A 37 -10.38 -8.20 8.02
CA THR A 37 -10.65 -7.53 6.73
C THR A 37 -9.72 -7.83 5.54
N VAL A 38 -9.60 -9.10 5.15
CA VAL A 38 -9.09 -9.48 3.80
C VAL A 38 -10.08 -9.08 2.67
N GLU A 39 -11.34 -8.73 3.00
CA GLU A 39 -12.35 -8.32 2.01
C GLU A 39 -12.10 -6.97 1.31
N ARG A 40 -11.07 -6.19 1.69
CA ARG A 40 -10.93 -4.81 1.20
C ARG A 40 -9.98 -4.63 0.01
N VAL A 41 -8.97 -5.49 -0.16
CA VAL A 41 -8.00 -5.33 -1.25
C VAL A 41 -8.41 -6.23 -2.43
N PRO A 42 -8.68 -5.68 -3.62
CA PRO A 42 -8.99 -6.48 -4.80
C PRO A 42 -7.86 -7.46 -5.14
N MET A 43 -8.20 -8.67 -5.56
CA MET A 43 -7.22 -9.67 -5.99
C MET A 43 -6.47 -9.19 -7.24
N PHE A 44 -5.15 -9.34 -7.24
CA PHE A 44 -4.30 -8.95 -8.36
C PHE A 44 -3.60 -10.16 -9.00
N SER A 45 -3.77 -10.31 -10.32
CA SER A 45 -3.22 -11.41 -11.11
C SER A 45 -2.03 -11.01 -11.99
N GLY A 46 -1.59 -9.75 -11.93
CA GLY A 46 -0.56 -9.21 -12.83
C GLY A 46 -1.12 -8.45 -14.04
N GLU A 47 -2.39 -8.06 -14.00
CA GLU A 47 -3.02 -7.29 -15.08
C GLU A 47 -2.36 -5.91 -15.24
N ALA A 48 -2.03 -5.59 -16.49
CA ALA A 48 -1.58 -4.29 -16.96
C ALA A 48 -2.42 -3.13 -16.41
N GLY A 49 -1.78 -2.02 -16.04
CA GLY A 49 -2.44 -0.82 -15.53
C GLY A 49 -3.12 -0.92 -14.14
N GLN A 50 -3.31 -2.13 -13.58
CA GLN A 50 -3.94 -2.29 -12.25
C GLN A 50 -2.92 -2.27 -11.10
N PHE A 51 -1.63 -2.43 -11.38
CA PHE A 51 -0.59 -2.56 -10.36
C PHE A 51 -0.56 -1.36 -9.39
N LYS A 52 -0.53 -0.11 -9.89
CA LYS A 52 -0.51 1.09 -9.03
C LYS A 52 -1.73 1.16 -8.12
N LYS A 53 -2.92 0.87 -8.66
CA LYS A 53 -4.18 0.86 -7.91
C LYS A 53 -4.12 -0.20 -6.80
N TRP A 54 -3.65 -1.39 -7.13
CA TRP A 54 -3.51 -2.49 -6.17
C TRP A 54 -2.57 -2.15 -5.00
N ILE A 55 -1.40 -1.56 -5.29
CA ILE A 55 -0.49 -1.08 -4.23
C ILE A 55 -1.16 -0.02 -3.35
N GLY A 56 -1.91 0.91 -3.95
CA GLY A 56 -2.67 1.90 -3.19
C GLY A 56 -3.73 1.29 -2.26
N GLU A 57 -4.41 0.22 -2.68
CA GLU A 57 -5.36 -0.50 -1.81
C GLU A 57 -4.64 -1.26 -0.67
N ILE A 58 -3.45 -1.80 -0.90
CA ILE A 58 -2.61 -2.40 0.16
C ILE A 58 -2.22 -1.33 1.19
N ASP A 59 -1.78 -0.15 0.74
CA ASP A 59 -1.41 0.95 1.65
C ASP A 59 -2.59 1.45 2.47
N LYS A 60 -3.78 1.58 1.87
CA LYS A 60 -5.02 1.90 2.58
C LYS A 60 -5.35 0.85 3.63
N GLN A 61 -5.25 -0.43 3.28
CA GLN A 61 -5.54 -1.51 4.22
C GLN A 61 -4.52 -1.54 5.37
N ALA A 62 -3.24 -1.34 5.08
CA ALA A 62 -2.20 -1.25 6.10
C ALA A 62 -2.43 -0.10 7.07
N PHE A 63 -2.86 1.06 6.56
CA PHE A 63 -3.24 2.20 7.39
C PHE A 63 -4.44 1.90 8.29
N VAL A 64 -5.51 1.30 7.74
CA VAL A 64 -6.72 0.95 8.51
C VAL A 64 -6.44 -0.08 9.59
N ALA A 65 -5.61 -1.08 9.29
CA ALA A 65 -5.27 -2.15 10.21
C ALA A 65 -4.07 -1.82 11.12
N ASN A 66 -3.51 -0.60 11.02
CA ASN A 66 -2.33 -0.14 11.76
C ASN A 66 -1.16 -1.15 11.66
N LEU A 67 -0.89 -1.59 10.43
CA LEU A 67 0.17 -2.56 10.11
C LEU A 67 1.50 -1.84 9.94
N GLU A 68 2.57 -2.49 10.38
CA GLU A 68 3.93 -2.03 10.09
C GLU A 68 4.27 -2.19 8.60
N GLU A 69 5.25 -1.42 8.13
CA GLU A 69 5.65 -1.39 6.72
C GLU A 69 5.98 -2.79 6.18
N ASN A 70 6.68 -3.61 6.99
CA ASN A 70 7.05 -4.97 6.59
C ASN A 70 5.89 -5.97 6.60
N GLU A 71 4.80 -5.67 7.31
CA GLU A 71 3.63 -6.53 7.36
C GLU A 71 2.80 -6.45 6.06
N LYS A 72 2.99 -5.40 5.26
CA LYS A 72 2.36 -5.24 3.94
C LYS A 72 2.64 -6.40 2.98
N LYS A 73 3.76 -7.12 3.12
CA LYS A 73 4.08 -8.34 2.34
C LYS A 73 3.02 -9.43 2.50
N TYR A 74 2.47 -9.58 3.71
CA TYR A 74 1.45 -10.59 3.98
C TYR A 74 0.11 -10.20 3.35
N VAL A 75 -0.24 -8.90 3.39
CA VAL A 75 -1.42 -8.37 2.70
C VAL A 75 -1.27 -8.53 1.19
N ALA A 76 -0.10 -8.21 0.64
CA ALA A 76 0.20 -8.39 -0.78
C ALA A 76 0.08 -9.85 -1.21
N LEU A 77 0.59 -10.79 -0.40
CA LEU A 77 0.45 -12.22 -0.67
C LEU A 77 -1.02 -12.64 -0.65
N GLN A 78 -1.79 -12.24 0.37
CA GLN A 78 -3.22 -12.56 0.48
C GLN A 78 -4.06 -11.97 -0.65
N ALA A 79 -3.73 -10.76 -1.11
CA ALA A 79 -4.44 -10.04 -2.16
C ALA A 79 -3.87 -10.28 -3.57
N SER A 80 -3.12 -11.38 -3.76
CA SER A 80 -2.52 -11.75 -5.04
C SER A 80 -2.96 -13.13 -5.49
N THR A 81 -2.94 -13.37 -6.80
CA THR A 81 -3.30 -14.68 -7.38
C THR A 81 -2.38 -15.05 -8.54
N GLY A 82 -2.38 -16.34 -8.90
CA GLY A 82 -1.56 -16.89 -9.97
C GLY A 82 -0.08 -16.59 -9.79
N GLY A 83 0.60 -16.24 -10.89
CA GLY A 83 2.05 -16.03 -10.90
C GLY A 83 2.54 -14.89 -10.00
N VAL A 84 1.69 -13.93 -9.63
CA VAL A 84 2.03 -12.88 -8.66
C VAL A 84 2.18 -13.48 -7.25
N SER A 85 1.20 -14.27 -6.82
CA SER A 85 1.22 -14.95 -5.52
C SER A 85 2.42 -15.89 -5.42
N ASP A 86 2.69 -16.67 -6.47
CA ASP A 86 3.84 -17.57 -6.52
C ASP A 86 5.16 -16.81 -6.40
N PHE A 87 5.27 -15.65 -7.06
CA PHE A 87 6.44 -14.80 -7.00
C PHE A 87 6.67 -14.24 -5.59
N ILE A 88 5.63 -13.67 -4.96
CA ILE A 88 5.70 -13.10 -3.61
C ILE A 88 6.07 -14.20 -2.61
N LEU A 89 5.38 -15.34 -2.66
CA LEU A 89 5.64 -16.47 -1.75
C LEU A 89 7.08 -16.98 -1.89
N LYS A 90 7.59 -17.08 -3.13
CA LYS A 90 8.97 -17.48 -3.39
C LYS A 90 9.96 -16.48 -2.80
N LYS A 91 9.74 -15.17 -2.99
CA LYS A 91 10.59 -14.11 -2.43
C LYS A 91 10.64 -14.15 -0.91
N MET A 92 9.49 -14.24 -0.25
CA MET A 92 9.41 -14.35 1.21
C MET A 92 10.13 -15.59 1.76
N LYS A 93 10.10 -16.71 1.04
CA LYS A 93 10.82 -17.95 1.43
C LYS A 93 12.32 -17.85 1.23
N GLN A 94 12.76 -17.19 0.16
CA GLN A 94 14.18 -17.09 -0.20
C GLN A 94 14.90 -16.03 0.64
N ASN A 95 14.24 -14.90 0.88
CA ASN A 95 14.79 -13.76 1.61
C ASN A 95 13.79 -13.28 2.68
N PRO A 96 13.69 -13.96 3.84
CA PRO A 96 12.74 -13.58 4.89
C PRO A 96 12.92 -12.14 5.41
N GLU A 97 14.16 -11.66 5.40
CA GLU A 97 14.55 -10.32 5.88
C GLU A 97 14.38 -9.21 4.82
N GLU A 98 14.12 -9.54 3.55
CA GLU A 98 13.93 -8.55 2.46
C GLU A 98 12.79 -7.62 2.85
N SER A 99 13.02 -6.31 2.91
CA SER A 99 12.01 -5.33 3.31
C SER A 99 10.84 -5.25 2.32
N TRP A 100 9.69 -4.73 2.76
CA TRP A 100 8.58 -4.50 1.83
C TRP A 100 8.98 -3.57 0.67
N LYS A 101 9.81 -2.57 0.96
CA LYS A 101 10.31 -1.63 -0.04
C LYS A 101 11.10 -2.32 -1.15
N GLU A 102 12.02 -3.21 -0.80
CA GLU A 102 12.82 -3.97 -1.77
C GLU A 102 11.94 -4.91 -2.60
N MET A 103 11.01 -5.62 -1.95
CA MET A 103 10.04 -6.47 -2.65
C MET A 103 9.15 -5.67 -3.61
N LEU A 104 8.73 -4.47 -3.19
CA LEU A 104 7.90 -3.58 -3.99
C LEU A 104 8.65 -3.09 -5.24
N GLU A 105 9.95 -2.82 -5.17
CA GLU A 105 10.76 -2.47 -6.34
C GLU A 105 10.80 -3.61 -7.37
N ASP A 106 10.94 -4.85 -6.92
CA ASP A 106 10.94 -6.01 -7.81
C ASP A 106 9.56 -6.30 -8.40
N LEU A 107 8.50 -6.13 -7.61
CA LEU A 107 7.12 -6.16 -8.10
C LEU A 107 6.88 -5.07 -9.15
N ARG A 108 7.39 -3.84 -8.91
CA ARG A 108 7.28 -2.73 -9.86
C ARG A 108 7.92 -3.06 -11.19
N LYS A 109 9.17 -3.54 -11.17
CA LYS A 109 9.92 -3.94 -12.38
C LYS A 109 9.18 -5.01 -13.20
N ARG A 110 8.42 -5.87 -12.53
CA ARG A 110 7.77 -7.03 -13.16
C ARG A 110 6.35 -6.77 -13.63
N TYR A 111 5.59 -5.96 -12.91
CA TYR A 111 4.13 -5.82 -13.08
C TYR A 111 3.67 -4.38 -13.31
N THR A 112 4.56 -3.39 -13.24
CA THR A 112 4.25 -2.06 -13.75
C THR A 112 4.52 -2.12 -15.25
N GLU A 113 3.50 -1.89 -16.07
CA GLU A 113 3.78 -1.40 -17.42
C GLU A 113 4.54 -0.10 -17.26
N GLU A 114 5.62 0.10 -18.03
CA GLU A 114 6.17 1.43 -18.21
C GLU A 114 5.03 2.30 -18.74
N GLU A 115 4.35 3.01 -17.85
CA GLU A 115 3.44 4.07 -18.25
C GLU A 115 4.31 5.07 -18.98
N ASP A 116 4.29 4.98 -20.31
CA ASP A 116 4.99 5.91 -21.17
C ASP A 116 4.56 7.32 -20.74
N PRO A 117 5.49 8.15 -20.21
CA PRO A 117 5.14 9.51 -19.82
C PRO A 117 4.44 10.26 -20.96
N HIS A 118 4.78 9.95 -22.22
CA HIS A 118 4.12 10.49 -23.41
C HIS A 118 2.63 10.13 -23.52
N TYR A 119 2.22 8.97 -23.01
CA TYR A 119 0.82 8.61 -22.90
C TYR A 119 0.09 9.51 -21.90
N ALA A 120 0.66 9.73 -20.70
CA ALA A 120 0.11 10.64 -19.69
C ALA A 120 0.05 12.09 -20.21
N PHE A 121 1.09 12.57 -20.89
CA PHE A 121 1.09 13.85 -21.61
C PHE A 121 -0.07 13.96 -22.61
N THR A 122 -0.30 12.90 -23.38
CA THR A 122 -1.36 12.88 -24.40
C THR A 122 -2.74 12.92 -23.78
N LEU A 123 -2.96 12.18 -22.69
CA LEU A 123 -4.20 12.23 -21.93
C LEU A 123 -4.43 13.61 -21.33
N LEU A 124 -3.38 14.21 -20.74
CA LEU A 124 -3.47 15.51 -20.06
C LEU A 124 -3.89 16.63 -21.02
N ARG A 125 -3.36 16.64 -22.25
CA ARG A 125 -3.75 17.63 -23.27
C ARG A 125 -5.20 17.50 -23.74
N LYS A 126 -5.77 16.29 -23.66
CA LYS A 126 -7.14 15.98 -24.08
C LYS A 126 -8.13 16.00 -22.92
N LEU A 127 -7.65 16.21 -21.70
CA LEU A 127 -8.45 16.13 -20.49
C LEU A 127 -9.55 17.21 -20.51
N ARG A 128 -10.79 16.81 -20.22
CA ARG A 128 -11.98 17.67 -20.12
C ARG A 128 -12.78 17.27 -18.89
N GLN A 129 -13.45 18.25 -18.28
CA GLN A 129 -14.36 18.03 -17.17
C GLN A 129 -15.54 17.18 -17.63
N GLU A 130 -15.86 16.13 -16.88
CA GLU A 130 -16.98 15.24 -17.18
C GLU A 130 -18.34 15.83 -16.75
N ASP A 131 -19.44 15.30 -17.30
CA ASP A 131 -20.78 15.88 -17.14
C ASP A 131 -21.27 16.02 -15.70
N ARG A 132 -20.79 15.17 -14.79
CA ARG A 132 -21.17 15.12 -13.38
C ARG A 132 -20.01 15.40 -12.42
N GLU A 133 -18.84 15.72 -12.98
CA GLU A 133 -17.63 15.98 -12.20
C GLU A 133 -17.63 17.45 -11.76
N THR A 134 -17.38 17.71 -10.49
CA THR A 134 -17.20 19.07 -9.98
C THR A 134 -15.85 19.65 -10.43
N ALA A 135 -15.70 20.97 -10.42
CA ALA A 135 -14.43 21.61 -10.76
C ALA A 135 -13.28 21.17 -9.83
N GLN A 136 -13.59 20.83 -8.59
CA GLN A 136 -12.61 20.31 -7.64
C GLN A 136 -12.15 18.89 -8.01
N GLU A 137 -13.09 17.95 -8.24
CA GLU A 137 -12.78 16.57 -8.66
C GLU A 137 -11.98 16.56 -9.97
N PHE A 138 -12.34 17.45 -10.90
CA PHE A 138 -11.60 17.66 -12.14
C PHE A 138 -10.17 18.15 -11.90
N GLY A 139 -9.98 19.06 -10.94
CA GLY A 139 -8.67 19.56 -10.53
C GLY A 139 -7.80 18.46 -9.93
N GLU A 140 -8.37 17.61 -9.08
CA GLU A 140 -7.69 16.47 -8.48
C GLU A 140 -7.24 15.46 -9.56
N ARG A 141 -8.12 15.15 -10.53
CA ARG A 141 -7.79 14.28 -11.66
C ARG A 141 -6.69 14.88 -12.56
N THR A 142 -6.74 16.20 -12.80
CA THR A 142 -5.71 16.92 -13.56
C THR A 142 -4.35 16.84 -12.85
N ALA A 143 -4.32 17.06 -11.54
CA ALA A 143 -3.11 17.00 -10.73
C ALA A 143 -2.49 15.59 -10.71
N LYS A 144 -3.33 14.55 -10.57
CA LYS A 144 -2.89 13.16 -10.62
C LYS A 144 -2.26 12.80 -11.97
N LEU A 145 -2.87 13.22 -13.07
CA LEU A 145 -2.33 12.95 -14.40
C LEU A 145 -1.04 13.75 -14.66
N ALA A 146 -0.90 14.93 -14.06
CA ALA A 146 0.35 15.70 -14.08
C ALA A 146 1.48 15.01 -13.30
N GLU A 147 1.16 14.27 -12.22
CA GLU A 147 2.13 13.43 -11.48
C GLU A 147 2.69 12.29 -12.32
N GLU A 148 1.87 11.76 -13.21
CA GLU A 148 2.25 10.68 -14.12
C GLU A 148 3.02 11.23 -15.33
N ALA A 149 2.69 12.44 -15.80
CA ALA A 149 3.33 13.06 -16.97
C ALA A 149 4.66 13.77 -16.66
N TYR A 150 4.85 14.31 -15.45
CA TYR A 150 6.00 15.15 -15.11
C TYR A 150 6.68 14.70 -13.81
N SER A 151 8.01 14.77 -13.79
CA SER A 151 8.77 14.63 -12.55
C SER A 151 8.45 15.76 -11.56
N VAL A 152 8.78 15.56 -10.28
CA VAL A 152 8.59 16.58 -9.23
C VAL A 152 9.28 17.89 -9.61
N LYS A 153 10.51 17.81 -10.14
CA LYS A 153 11.29 18.98 -10.54
C LYS A 153 10.65 19.73 -11.71
N GLU A 154 10.17 19.02 -12.73
CA GLU A 154 9.50 19.64 -13.88
C GLU A 154 8.20 20.33 -13.48
N ARG A 155 7.43 19.76 -12.55
CA ARG A 155 6.19 20.39 -12.05
C ARG A 155 6.42 21.70 -11.30
N GLU A 156 7.63 21.92 -10.76
CA GLU A 156 7.99 23.19 -10.13
C GLU A 156 8.40 24.26 -11.17
N GLU A 157 8.65 23.88 -12.41
CA GLU A 157 8.99 24.85 -13.45
C GLU A 157 7.81 25.77 -13.76
N SER A 158 8.06 27.07 -13.85
CA SER A 158 7.01 28.06 -14.07
C SER A 158 6.25 27.85 -15.39
N GLY A 159 6.94 27.35 -16.42
CA GLY A 159 6.34 27.00 -17.70
C GLY A 159 5.34 25.85 -17.59
N VAL A 160 5.73 24.77 -16.90
CA VAL A 160 4.86 23.60 -16.67
C VAL A 160 3.67 23.99 -15.80
N ARG A 161 3.87 24.75 -14.72
CA ARG A 161 2.74 25.22 -13.88
C ARG A 161 1.71 26.03 -14.66
N ARG A 162 2.17 26.96 -15.51
CA ARG A 162 1.26 27.74 -16.37
C ARG A 162 0.54 26.86 -17.38
N LEU A 163 1.23 25.88 -17.98
CA LEU A 163 0.62 24.94 -18.90
C LEU A 163 -0.47 24.10 -18.22
N LEU A 164 -0.21 23.58 -17.02
CA LEU A 164 -1.18 22.82 -16.22
C LEU A 164 -2.42 23.66 -15.87
N ILE A 165 -2.22 24.91 -15.47
CA ILE A 165 -3.31 25.86 -15.22
C ILE A 165 -4.15 26.08 -16.48
N ASN A 166 -3.50 26.28 -17.64
CA ASN A 166 -4.22 26.47 -18.90
C ASN A 166 -5.02 25.23 -19.31
N ILE A 167 -4.42 24.04 -19.18
CA ILE A 167 -5.12 22.77 -19.45
C ILE A 167 -6.36 22.63 -18.56
N PHE A 168 -6.24 22.98 -17.28
CA PHE A 168 -7.37 22.97 -16.36
C PHE A 168 -8.45 23.98 -16.80
N ILE A 169 -8.10 25.24 -17.02
CA ILE A 169 -9.04 26.29 -17.42
C ILE A 169 -9.75 25.94 -18.74
N ASP A 170 -8.98 25.54 -19.76
CA ASP A 170 -9.51 25.17 -21.08
C ASP A 170 -10.37 23.89 -21.04
N GLY A 171 -10.16 23.06 -20.02
CA GLY A 171 -10.89 21.82 -19.82
C GLY A 171 -12.16 21.95 -19.00
N LEU A 172 -12.36 23.08 -18.31
CA LEU A 172 -13.57 23.34 -17.53
C LEU A 172 -14.80 23.43 -18.43
N ARG A 173 -15.89 22.86 -17.96
CA ARG A 173 -17.21 23.04 -18.56
C ARG A 173 -17.81 24.34 -18.02
N VAL A 174 -18.04 25.29 -18.92
CA VAL A 174 -18.74 26.55 -18.64
C VAL A 174 -20.24 26.36 -18.81
#